data_AF-A0A317LJQ5-F1
#
_entry.id   AF-A0A317LJQ5-F1
#
_cell.length_a   1.000
_cell.length_b   1.000
_cell.length_c   1.000
_cell.angle_alpha   90.00
_cell.angle_beta   90.00
_cell.angle_gamma   90.00
#
_symmetry.space_group_name_H-M   'P 1'
#
loop_
_entity.id
_entity.type
_entity.pdbx_description
1 polymer ?
#
loop_
_entity_poly.entity_id
_entity_poly.type
_entity_poly.pdbx_seq_one_letter_code
_entity_poly.pdbx_strand_id
1 'polypeptide(L)'
;ISEKKSIAMQWSQSNVKMQVFCDNHGITLSMLKNWRKQFSAPAKVPRRKHFIQVKPAKAVVPDVTLPFVEVIYLSGTRIIFHSAVNTDVIKELLNTK
;
A
#
# COMPACT_ATOMS: atom_id res chain seq x y z
N ILE A 1 12.12 29.82 2.52
CA ILE A 1 12.88 28.61 2.09
C ILE A 1 14.29 28.75 2.68
N SER A 2 14.84 27.71 3.33
CA SER A 2 16.21 27.79 3.89
C SER A 2 17.25 27.94 2.76
N GLU A 3 18.25 28.81 2.94
CA GLU A 3 19.35 29.05 2.00
C GLU A 3 20.01 27.76 1.50
N LYS A 4 20.26 26.80 2.40
CA LYS A 4 20.82 25.47 2.10
C LYS A 4 19.93 24.66 1.13
N LYS A 5 18.61 24.79 1.26
CA LYS A 5 17.64 24.14 0.38
C LYS A 5 17.64 24.77 -1.02
N SER A 6 17.82 26.09 -1.09
CA SER A 6 17.95 26.80 -2.38
C SER A 6 19.19 26.34 -3.15
N ILE A 7 20.36 26.28 -2.50
CA ILE A 7 21.61 25.83 -3.11
C ILE A 7 21.50 24.38 -3.60
N ALA A 8 20.92 23.48 -2.80
CA ALA A 8 20.71 22.08 -3.21
C ALA A 8 19.73 21.94 -4.40
N MET A 9 18.70 22.79 -4.48
CA MET A 9 17.78 22.84 -5.62
C MET A 9 18.44 23.41 -6.87
N GLN A 10 19.22 24.48 -6.73
CA GLN A 10 20.00 25.07 -7.84
C GLN A 10 20.95 24.04 -8.44
N TRP A 11 21.65 23.26 -7.62
CA TRP A 11 22.47 22.15 -8.13
C TRP A 11 21.64 21.15 -8.93
N SER A 12 20.47 20.74 -8.44
CA SER A 12 19.62 19.74 -9.11
C SER A 12 19.09 20.20 -10.47
N GLN A 13 19.01 21.51 -10.68
CA GLN A 13 18.61 22.14 -11.93
C GLN A 13 19.83 22.49 -12.81
N SER A 14 21.04 22.46 -12.25
CA SER A 14 22.29 22.67 -12.98
C SER A 14 22.67 21.41 -13.75
N ASN A 15 23.22 21.58 -14.96
CA ASN A 15 23.84 20.47 -15.71
C ASN A 15 25.35 20.34 -15.40
N VAL A 16 25.78 20.78 -14.21
CA VAL A 16 27.19 20.89 -13.83
C VAL A 16 27.58 19.73 -12.92
N LYS A 17 28.80 19.22 -13.07
CA LYS A 17 29.35 18.19 -12.19
C LYS A 17 29.36 18.67 -10.74
N MET A 18 29.00 17.78 -9.82
CA MET A 18 28.83 18.09 -8.40
C MET A 18 30.06 18.75 -7.76
N GLN A 19 31.27 18.32 -8.14
CA GLN A 19 32.52 18.90 -7.66
C GLN A 19 32.65 20.37 -8.06
N VAL A 20 32.48 20.66 -9.35
CA VAL A 20 32.57 22.03 -9.90
C VAL A 20 31.53 22.96 -9.28
N PHE A 21 30.31 22.46 -9.06
CA PHE A 21 29.29 23.23 -8.35
C PHE A 21 29.68 23.52 -6.91
N CYS A 22 30.26 22.55 -6.19
CA CYS A 22 30.73 22.74 -4.82
C CYS A 22 31.84 23.78 -4.74
N ASP A 23 32.80 23.74 -5.68
CA ASP A 23 33.93 24.66 -5.76
C ASP A 23 33.45 26.10 -6.01
N ASN A 24 32.49 26.30 -6.94
CA ASN A 24 31.91 27.62 -7.25
C ASN A 24 31.10 28.22 -6.10
N HIS A 25 30.48 27.40 -5.27
CA HIS A 25 29.65 27.83 -4.15
C HIS A 25 30.41 27.81 -2.80
N GLY A 26 31.70 27.46 -2.79
CA GLY A 26 32.51 27.40 -1.57
C GLY A 26 32.01 26.37 -0.54
N ILE A 27 31.33 25.31 -0.99
CA ILE A 27 30.78 24.26 -0.13
C ILE A 27 31.52 22.95 -0.34
N THR A 28 31.55 22.07 0.67
CA THR A 28 32.13 20.75 0.48
C THR A 28 31.14 19.79 -0.16
N LEU A 29 31.66 18.80 -0.89
CA LEU A 29 30.86 17.77 -1.52
C LEU A 29 30.04 16.95 -0.50
N SER A 30 30.56 16.76 0.72
CA SER A 30 29.84 16.12 1.82
C SER A 30 28.62 16.92 2.26
N MET A 31 28.74 18.26 2.36
CA MET A 31 27.63 19.14 2.71
C MET A 31 26.51 19.05 1.68
N LEU A 32 26.84 19.15 0.39
CA LEU A 32 25.84 19.08 -0.68
C LEU A 32 25.14 17.72 -0.73
N LYS A 33 25.87 16.60 -0.54
CA LYS A 33 25.29 15.26 -0.42
C LYS A 33 24.32 15.15 0.76
N ASN A 34 24.68 15.70 1.91
CA ASN A 34 23.84 15.69 3.10
C ASN A 34 22.56 16.50 2.90
N TRP A 35 22.67 17.71 2.35
CA TRP A 35 21.52 18.56 2.04
C TRP A 35 20.58 17.90 1.04
N ARG A 36 21.13 17.30 -0.03
CA ARG A 36 20.33 16.53 -0.98
C ARG A 36 19.55 15.42 -0.29
N LYS A 37 20.19 14.63 0.57
CA LYS A 37 19.52 13.56 1.33
C LYS A 37 18.43 14.09 2.27
N GLN A 38 18.67 15.22 2.92
CA GLN A 38 17.72 15.85 3.84
C GLN A 38 16.49 16.41 3.11
N PHE A 39 16.68 16.99 1.92
CA PHE A 39 15.61 17.65 1.17
C PHE A 39 14.94 16.74 0.13
N SER A 40 15.59 15.65 -0.30
CA SER A 40 15.01 14.66 -1.23
C SER A 40 14.25 13.54 -0.51
N ALA A 41 14.44 13.38 0.80
CA ALA A 41 13.70 12.39 1.55
C ALA A 41 12.23 12.85 1.63
N PRO A 42 11.25 12.10 1.10
CA PRO A 42 9.88 12.28 1.54
C PRO A 42 9.89 12.17 3.06
N ALA A 43 9.17 13.06 3.75
CA ALA A 43 9.07 13.10 5.21
C ALA A 43 9.09 11.67 5.73
N LYS A 44 10.07 11.32 6.58
CA LYS A 44 10.30 9.95 7.07
C LYS A 44 8.94 9.35 7.42
N VAL A 45 8.34 8.58 6.51
CA VAL A 45 7.14 7.83 6.83
C VAL A 45 7.63 6.94 7.94
N PRO A 46 7.08 7.04 9.16
CA PRO A 46 7.54 6.20 10.24
C PRO A 46 7.46 4.79 9.68
N ARG A 47 8.56 4.04 9.70
CA ARG A 47 8.53 2.61 9.37
C ARG A 47 7.72 1.95 10.47
N ARG A 48 6.40 2.11 10.40
CA ARG A 48 5.42 1.40 11.18
C ARG A 48 5.52 -0.03 10.66
N LYS A 49 6.47 -0.81 11.19
CA LYS A 49 6.37 -2.27 11.24
C LYS A 49 5.25 -2.61 12.23
N HIS A 50 4.03 -2.18 11.93
CA HIS A 50 2.86 -2.67 12.63
C HIS A 50 2.41 -3.83 11.77
N PHE A 51 2.87 -5.03 12.13
CA PHE A 51 2.06 -6.18 11.78
C PHE A 51 0.68 -5.89 12.34
N ILE A 52 -0.32 -5.82 11.46
CA ILE A 52 -1.70 -5.73 11.89
C ILE A 52 -1.99 -7.10 12.47
N GLN A 53 -1.96 -7.21 13.80
CA GLN A 53 -2.45 -8.39 14.47
C GLN A 53 -3.96 -8.43 14.23
N VAL A 54 -4.37 -9.17 13.21
CA VAL A 54 -5.78 -9.41 12.93
C VAL A 54 -6.31 -10.23 14.08
N LYS A 55 -7.11 -9.63 14.96
CA LYS A 55 -7.90 -10.41 15.91
C LYS A 55 -8.95 -11.14 15.08
N PRO A 56 -8.99 -12.48 15.05
CA PRO A 56 -10.10 -13.16 14.43
C PRO A 56 -11.36 -12.64 15.09
N ALA A 57 -12.30 -12.14 14.29
CA ALA A 57 -13.63 -11.82 14.80
C ALA A 57 -14.13 -13.08 15.52
N LYS A 58 -14.71 -12.92 16.71
CA LYS A 58 -15.43 -14.03 17.36
C LYS A 58 -16.28 -14.66 16.28
N ALA A 59 -16.11 -15.97 16.06
CA ALA A 59 -16.97 -16.71 15.16
C ALA A 59 -18.40 -16.34 15.57
N VAL A 60 -19.06 -15.55 14.74
CA VAL A 60 -20.50 -15.36 14.83
C VAL A 60 -20.98 -16.77 14.53
N VAL A 61 -21.34 -17.50 15.59
CA VAL A 61 -22.10 -18.73 15.43
C VAL A 61 -23.27 -18.27 14.58
N PRO A 62 -23.37 -18.71 13.31
CA PRO A 62 -24.48 -18.31 12.48
C PRO A 62 -25.72 -18.68 13.27
N ASP A 63 -26.61 -17.71 13.44
CA ASP A 63 -27.91 -17.95 14.02
C ASP A 63 -28.50 -19.12 13.23
N VAL A 64 -28.52 -20.31 13.85
CA VAL A 64 -28.83 -21.60 13.20
C VAL A 64 -30.32 -21.64 12.80
N THR A 65 -31.04 -20.54 13.00
CA THR A 65 -32.44 -20.36 12.62
C THR A 65 -32.64 -20.11 11.12
N LEU A 66 -31.61 -19.76 10.35
CA LEU A 66 -31.72 -19.58 8.90
C LEU A 66 -30.86 -20.58 8.13
N PRO A 67 -31.47 -21.57 7.44
CA PRO A 67 -30.73 -22.47 6.57
C PRO A 67 -30.27 -21.67 5.35
N PHE A 68 -29.01 -21.23 5.36
CA PHE A 68 -28.39 -20.66 4.17
C PHE A 68 -27.33 -21.61 3.63
N VAL A 69 -27.32 -21.75 2.31
CA VAL A 69 -26.28 -22.46 1.57
C VAL A 69 -25.37 -21.39 0.95
N GLU A 70 -24.05 -21.56 1.08
CA GLU A 70 -23.05 -20.70 0.43
C GLU A 70 -22.23 -21.56 -0.54
N VAL A 71 -22.09 -21.09 -1.79
CA VAL A 71 -21.21 -21.68 -2.80
C VAL A 71 -20.11 -20.69 -3.14
N ILE A 72 -18.85 -21.12 -2.97
CA ILE A 72 -17.66 -20.30 -3.20
C ILE A 72 -16.86 -20.89 -4.36
N TYR A 73 -16.70 -20.12 -5.43
CA TYR A 73 -15.89 -20.51 -6.58
C TYR A 73 -14.41 -20.14 -6.38
N LEU A 74 -13.51 -20.85 -7.07
CA LEU A 74 -12.07 -20.54 -7.09
C LEU A 74 -11.76 -19.16 -7.70
N SER A 75 -12.67 -18.60 -8.50
CA SER A 75 -12.58 -17.21 -9.00
C SER A 75 -12.77 -16.15 -7.91
N GLY A 76 -13.20 -16.57 -6.70
CA GLY A 76 -13.60 -15.66 -5.63
C GLY A 76 -15.07 -15.23 -5.71
N THR A 77 -15.81 -15.67 -6.73
CA THR A 77 -17.26 -15.45 -6.84
C THR A 77 -17.99 -16.23 -5.75
N ARG A 78 -19.00 -15.61 -5.13
CA ARG A 78 -19.81 -16.23 -4.07
C ARG A 78 -21.29 -16.15 -4.41
N ILE A 79 -22.00 -17.25 -4.18
CA ILE A 79 -23.46 -17.33 -4.28
C ILE A 79 -24.00 -17.68 -2.90
N ILE A 80 -24.94 -16.88 -2.41
CA ILE A 80 -25.55 -17.02 -1.08
C ILE A 80 -27.06 -17.25 -1.27
N PHE A 81 -27.57 -18.33 -0.71
CA PHE A 81 -29.00 -18.64 -0.69
C PHE A 81 -29.60 -18.26 0.67
N HIS A 82 -30.49 -17.27 0.71
CA HIS A 82 -31.10 -16.77 1.96
C HIS A 82 -32.30 -17.60 2.45
N SER A 83 -32.53 -18.77 1.86
CA SER A 83 -33.62 -19.68 2.20
C SER A 83 -33.16 -21.12 2.04
N ALA A 84 -33.89 -22.08 2.60
CA ALA A 84 -33.67 -23.50 2.31
C ALA A 84 -33.82 -23.75 0.80
N VAL A 85 -32.82 -24.38 0.18
CA VAL A 85 -32.84 -24.73 -1.24
C VAL A 85 -32.60 -26.22 -1.38
N ASN A 86 -33.38 -26.86 -2.25
CA ASN A 86 -33.21 -28.26 -2.58
C ASN A 86 -31.88 -28.47 -3.34
N THR A 87 -31.17 -29.54 -3.02
CA THR A 87 -29.94 -29.96 -3.70
C THR A 87 -30.10 -30.10 -5.21
N ASP A 88 -31.29 -30.47 -5.69
CA ASP A 88 -31.54 -30.63 -7.14
C ASP A 88 -31.54 -29.27 -7.86
N VAL A 89 -32.11 -28.23 -7.23
CA VAL A 89 -32.11 -26.85 -7.75
C VAL A 89 -30.68 -26.29 -7.80
N ILE A 90 -29.87 -26.60 -6.79
CA ILE A 90 -28.46 -26.19 -6.76
C ILE A 90 -27.70 -26.86 -7.90
N LYS A 91 -27.90 -28.17 -8.13
CA LYS A 91 -27.25 -28.88 -9.24
C LYS A 91 -27.66 -28.30 -10.59
N GLU A 92 -28.94 -27.96 -10.79
CA GLU A 92 -29.42 -27.35 -12.03
C GLU A 92 -28.74 -25.99 -12.29
N LEU A 93 -28.71 -25.10 -11.29
CA LEU A 93 -28.05 -23.79 -11.37
C LEU A 93 -26.54 -23.89 -11.65
N LEU A 94 -25.87 -24.90 -11.08
CA LEU A 94 -24.45 -25.11 -11.29
C LEU A 94 -24.13 -25.78 -12.64
N ASN A 95 -25.08 -26.54 -13.20
CA ASN A 95 -24.92 -27.29 -14.44
C ASN A 95 -25.45 -26.55 -15.68
N THR A 96 -26.17 -25.43 -15.52
CA THR A 96 -26.50 -24.52 -16.64
C THR A 96 -25.23 -23.83 -17.14
N LYS A 97 -24.49 -24.52 -18.02
CA LYS A 97 -23.48 -23.99 -18.92
C LYS A 97 -23.86 -24.29 -20.35
#